data_AF-A0A2D9QVZ1-F1
#
_entry.id   AF-A0A2D9QVZ1-F1
#
_cell.length_a   1.000
_cell.length_b   1.000
_cell.length_c   1.000
_cell.angle_alpha   90.00
_cell.angle_beta   90.00
_cell.angle_gamma   90.00
#
_symmetry.space_group_name_H-M   'P 1'
#
loop_
_entity.id
_entity.type
_entity.pdbx_description
1 polymer ?
#
loop_
_entity_poly.entity_id
_entity_poly.type
_entity_poly.pdbx_seq_one_letter_code
_entity_poly.pdbx_strand_id
1 'polypeptide(L)'
;MCFRLVAFAFLFGVFFVQFGFTQYEMGSPEENVRLISPYGAVARSVIIPGWGQYHAHNYFQSVFSFSGICASLAGAVITHFSFREIYDKEYLPIALKNRKSKAALVAYDRANQKYRIRQFLLYSAASIWAYSIIDSYVAANLYNALTKSQLIIEESKAFEKFGLKFDLDQDYIACNLVKQF
;
A
#
# COMPACT_ATOMS: atom_id res chain seq x y z
N MET A 1 16.84 -22.10 -17.83
CA MET A 1 16.39 -22.60 -16.51
C MET A 1 16.65 -21.61 -15.36
N CYS A 2 17.71 -20.77 -15.39
CA CYS A 2 18.01 -19.80 -14.32
C CYS A 2 16.97 -18.69 -14.10
N PHE A 3 16.16 -18.33 -15.09
CA PHE A 3 15.36 -17.10 -15.03
C PHE A 3 14.08 -17.21 -14.18
N ARG A 4 13.47 -18.40 -14.11
CA ARG A 4 12.34 -18.68 -13.21
C ARG A 4 12.74 -18.61 -11.73
N LEU A 5 13.97 -19.01 -11.43
CA LEU A 5 14.58 -18.93 -10.11
C LEU A 5 14.84 -17.50 -9.66
N VAL A 6 15.27 -16.61 -10.57
CA VAL A 6 15.48 -15.18 -10.26
C VAL A 6 14.16 -14.46 -9.99
N ALA A 7 13.12 -14.73 -10.78
CA ALA A 7 11.80 -14.14 -10.56
C ALA A 7 11.17 -14.64 -9.24
N PHE A 8 11.33 -15.93 -8.92
CA PHE A 8 10.90 -16.49 -7.63
C PHE A 8 11.70 -15.90 -6.46
N ALA A 9 13.02 -15.79 -6.58
CA ALA A 9 13.86 -15.21 -5.54
C ALA A 9 13.56 -13.73 -5.31
N PHE A 10 13.21 -12.98 -6.35
CA PHE A 10 12.83 -11.57 -6.23
C PHE A 10 11.46 -11.41 -5.55
N LEU A 11 10.45 -12.19 -5.95
CA LEU A 11 9.14 -12.20 -5.29
C LEU A 11 9.23 -12.69 -3.84
N PHE A 12 10.05 -13.70 -3.58
CA PHE A 12 10.28 -14.24 -2.23
C PHE A 12 11.06 -13.26 -1.36
N GLY A 13 12.04 -12.54 -1.92
CA GLY A 13 12.79 -11.50 -1.22
C GLY A 13 11.92 -10.29 -0.86
N VAL A 14 11.05 -9.85 -1.76
CA VAL A 14 10.07 -8.79 -1.46
C VAL A 14 9.10 -9.24 -0.35
N PHE A 15 8.62 -10.49 -0.41
CA PHE A 15 7.75 -11.06 0.61
C PHE A 15 8.44 -11.17 1.98
N PHE A 16 9.72 -11.58 2.02
CA PHE A 16 10.49 -11.74 3.26
C PHE A 16 10.85 -10.39 3.92
N VAL A 17 11.20 -9.39 3.11
CA VAL A 17 11.46 -8.01 3.61
C VAL A 17 10.17 -7.40 4.12
N GLN A 18 9.04 -7.59 3.43
CA GLN A 18 7.73 -7.13 3.90
C GLN A 18 7.34 -7.82 5.21
N PHE A 19 7.43 -9.15 5.30
CA PHE A 19 7.07 -9.88 6.51
C PHE A 19 7.95 -9.54 7.71
N GLY A 20 9.26 -9.30 7.49
CA GLY A 20 10.20 -8.89 8.54
C GLY A 20 9.90 -7.49 9.10
N PHE A 21 9.56 -6.52 8.24
CA PHE A 21 9.20 -5.16 8.69
C PHE A 21 7.88 -5.13 9.46
N THR A 22 6.86 -5.88 9.04
CA THR A 22 5.56 -5.92 9.75
C THR A 22 5.67 -6.54 11.15
N GLN A 23 6.60 -7.47 11.36
CA GLN A 23 6.83 -8.09 12.67
C GLN A 23 7.64 -7.19 13.61
N TYR A 24 8.53 -6.33 13.07
CA TYR A 24 9.42 -5.50 13.87
C TYR A 24 8.72 -4.32 14.56
N GLU A 25 7.74 -3.68 13.92
CA GLU A 25 7.03 -2.51 14.49
C GLU A 25 5.82 -2.85 15.37
N MET A 26 5.34 -4.10 15.39
CA MET A 26 4.32 -4.54 16.37
C MET A 26 4.83 -4.60 17.83
N GLY A 27 6.11 -4.28 18.06
CA GLY A 27 6.80 -4.49 19.33
C GLY A 27 7.10 -3.25 20.19
N SER A 28 6.71 -2.01 19.84
CA SER A 28 6.95 -0.86 20.71
C SER A 28 5.69 -0.41 21.46
N PRO A 29 5.58 -0.67 22.77
CA PRO A 29 4.47 -0.21 23.57
C PRO A 29 4.80 1.19 24.12
N GLU A 30 4.25 2.23 23.50
CA GLU A 30 3.93 3.54 24.11
C GLU A 30 3.49 4.53 23.02
N GLU A 31 2.30 4.32 22.44
CA GLU A 31 1.74 5.27 21.47
C GLU A 31 0.93 6.34 22.21
N ASN A 32 1.57 7.48 22.50
CA ASN A 32 0.85 8.74 22.63
C ASN A 32 -0.02 8.91 21.38
N VAL A 33 -1.34 9.05 21.55
CA VAL A 33 -2.30 9.15 20.45
C VAL A 33 -1.94 10.31 19.52
N ARG A 34 -1.22 10.02 18.42
CA ARG A 34 -0.70 11.02 17.48
C ARG A 34 -1.50 10.97 16.19
N LEU A 35 -2.19 12.06 15.89
CA LEU A 35 -2.83 12.24 14.59
C LEU A 35 -1.78 12.27 13.47
N ILE A 36 -2.12 11.69 12.34
CA ILE A 36 -1.25 11.55 11.17
C ILE A 36 -1.60 12.64 10.17
N SER A 37 -0.60 13.38 9.67
CA SER A 37 -0.83 14.37 8.62
C SER A 37 -1.20 13.68 7.29
N PRO A 38 -2.39 13.94 6.69
CA PRO A 38 -2.78 13.33 5.42
C PRO A 38 -1.87 13.72 4.25
N TYR A 39 -1.43 14.97 4.21
CA TYR A 39 -0.46 15.43 3.21
C TYR A 39 0.93 14.83 3.44
N GLY A 40 1.30 14.58 4.70
CA GLY A 40 2.51 13.86 5.05
C GLY A 40 2.47 12.38 4.62
N ALA A 41 1.30 11.74 4.69
CA ALA A 41 1.10 10.38 4.20
C ALA A 41 1.20 10.33 2.67
N VAL A 42 0.58 11.28 1.97
CA VAL A 42 0.70 11.45 0.52
C VAL A 42 2.16 11.60 0.09
N ALA A 43 2.91 12.51 0.72
CA ALA A 43 4.31 12.76 0.37
C ALA A 43 5.16 11.48 0.49
N ARG A 44 4.90 10.66 1.50
CA ARG A 44 5.57 9.36 1.67
C ARG A 44 5.22 8.37 0.56
N SER A 45 3.94 8.25 0.20
CA SER A 45 3.49 7.38 -0.89
C SER A 45 3.97 7.81 -2.28
N VAL A 46 4.22 9.10 -2.49
CA VAL A 46 4.82 9.61 -3.73
C VAL A 46 6.25 9.07 -3.89
N ILE A 47 7.04 9.06 -2.82
CA ILE A 47 8.43 8.58 -2.84
C ILE A 47 8.46 7.05 -2.91
N ILE A 48 7.73 6.39 -2.01
CA ILE A 48 7.65 4.93 -1.94
C ILE A 48 6.18 4.53 -1.90
N PRO A 49 5.65 3.88 -2.96
CA PRO A 49 4.25 3.51 -3.00
C PRO A 49 3.87 2.59 -1.83
N GLY A 50 2.73 2.89 -1.21
CA GLY A 50 2.26 2.17 -0.03
C GLY A 50 2.87 2.64 1.29
N TRP A 51 3.91 3.49 1.30
CA TRP A 51 4.53 3.95 2.56
C TRP A 51 3.60 4.83 3.38
N GLY A 52 2.81 5.71 2.74
CA GLY A 52 1.84 6.53 3.45
C GLY A 52 0.74 5.70 4.12
N GLN A 53 0.33 4.60 3.49
CA GLN A 53 -0.66 3.66 4.06
C GLN A 53 -0.07 2.87 5.22
N TYR A 54 1.20 2.46 5.12
CA TYR A 54 1.93 1.80 6.19
C TYR A 54 1.96 2.66 7.46
N HIS A 55 2.35 3.95 7.30
CA HIS A 55 2.37 4.90 8.41
C HIS A 55 0.96 5.18 8.98
N ALA A 56 -0.09 5.04 8.17
CA ALA A 56 -1.48 5.15 8.60
C ALA A 56 -2.05 3.86 9.21
N HIS A 57 -1.20 2.92 9.59
CA HIS A 57 -1.57 1.61 10.14
C HIS A 57 -2.43 0.74 9.20
N ASN A 58 -2.42 1.05 7.90
CA ASN A 58 -3.11 0.28 6.86
C ASN A 58 -2.12 -0.61 6.09
N TYR A 59 -1.60 -1.61 6.79
CA TYR A 59 -0.53 -2.48 6.32
C TYR A 59 -0.92 -3.33 5.10
N PHE A 60 -2.15 -3.85 5.06
CA PHE A 60 -2.61 -4.69 3.95
C PHE A 60 -2.62 -3.93 2.62
N GLN A 61 -3.14 -2.71 2.60
CA GLN A 61 -3.14 -1.86 1.40
C GLN A 61 -1.71 -1.50 1.00
N SER A 62 -0.85 -1.22 1.97
CA SER A 62 0.56 -0.91 1.72
C SER A 62 1.28 -2.05 1.01
N VAL A 63 1.14 -3.27 1.56
CA VAL A 63 1.73 -4.49 1.00
C VAL A 63 1.19 -4.76 -0.40
N PHE A 64 -0.12 -4.63 -0.61
CA PHE A 64 -0.73 -4.85 -1.92
C PHE A 64 -0.25 -3.84 -2.96
N SER A 65 -0.22 -2.55 -2.61
CA SER A 65 0.25 -1.49 -3.51
C SER A 65 1.72 -1.69 -3.90
N PHE A 66 2.58 -1.93 -2.91
CA PHE A 66 4.00 -2.13 -3.14
C PHE A 66 4.28 -3.40 -3.96
N SER A 67 3.69 -4.53 -3.56
CA SER A 67 3.87 -5.80 -4.27
C SER A 67 3.31 -5.76 -5.69
N GLY A 68 2.16 -5.12 -5.91
CA GLY A 68 1.54 -4.93 -7.21
C GLY A 68 2.41 -4.13 -8.17
N ILE A 69 3.07 -3.07 -7.68
CA ILE A 69 4.01 -2.27 -8.48
C ILE A 69 5.28 -3.07 -8.76
N CYS A 70 5.87 -3.73 -7.76
CA CYS A 70 7.05 -4.57 -7.94
C CYS A 70 6.80 -5.69 -8.95
N ALA A 71 5.67 -6.39 -8.86
CA ALA A 71 5.29 -7.45 -9.79
C ALA A 71 5.08 -6.91 -11.22
N SER A 72 4.41 -5.76 -11.35
CA SER A 72 4.18 -5.12 -12.66
C SER A 72 5.49 -4.67 -13.32
N LEU A 73 6.39 -4.04 -12.55
CA LEU A 73 7.70 -3.62 -13.04
C LEU A 73 8.59 -4.81 -13.40
N ALA A 74 8.62 -5.84 -12.55
CA ALA A 74 9.34 -7.07 -12.85
C ALA A 74 8.82 -7.70 -14.14
N GLY A 75 7.50 -7.83 -14.29
CA GLY A 75 6.87 -8.31 -15.52
C GLY A 75 7.23 -7.46 -16.74
N ALA A 76 7.28 -6.13 -16.61
CA ALA A 76 7.65 -5.22 -17.69
C ALA A 76 9.12 -5.44 -18.13
N VAL A 77 10.04 -5.64 -17.18
CA VAL A 77 11.44 -5.96 -17.48
C VAL A 77 11.55 -7.31 -18.19
N ILE A 78 10.87 -8.34 -17.70
CA ILE A 78 10.86 -9.68 -18.31
C ILE A 78 10.35 -9.62 -19.75
N THR A 79 9.21 -8.97 -19.96
CA THR A 79 8.62 -8.82 -21.29
C THR A 79 9.47 -7.95 -22.21
N HIS A 80 10.21 -6.98 -21.68
CA HIS A 80 11.17 -6.20 -22.46
C HIS A 80 12.32 -7.05 -23.00
N PHE A 81 12.91 -7.92 -22.17
CA PHE A 81 13.96 -8.84 -22.63
C PHE A 81 13.43 -9.83 -23.67
N SER A 82 12.25 -10.40 -23.46
CA SER A 82 11.61 -11.27 -24.45
C SER A 82 11.31 -10.53 -25.76
N PHE A 83 10.87 -9.26 -25.70
CA PHE A 83 10.68 -8.43 -26.88
C PHE A 83 11.98 -8.24 -27.65
N ARG A 84 13.06 -7.84 -26.96
CA ARG A 84 14.38 -7.64 -27.57
C ARG A 84 14.89 -8.91 -28.24
N GLU A 85 14.75 -10.06 -27.58
CA GLU A 85 15.18 -11.33 -28.13
C GLU A 85 14.48 -11.68 -29.44
N ILE A 86 13.15 -11.60 -29.48
CA ILE A 86 12.36 -11.89 -30.70
C ILE A 86 12.66 -10.85 -31.78
N TYR A 87 12.73 -9.58 -31.40
CA TYR A 87 12.97 -8.49 -32.34
C TYR A 87 14.35 -8.60 -33.00
N ASP A 88 15.40 -8.82 -32.21
CA ASP A 88 16.79 -8.84 -32.68
C ASP A 88 17.13 -10.15 -33.42
N LYS A 89 16.61 -11.30 -32.95
CA LYS A 89 16.95 -12.61 -33.53
C LYS A 89 16.02 -13.08 -34.65
N GLU A 90 14.73 -12.74 -34.60
CA GLU A 90 13.75 -13.21 -35.59
C GLU A 90 13.41 -12.12 -36.60
N TYR A 91 13.00 -10.93 -36.13
CA TYR A 91 12.51 -9.88 -37.01
C TYR A 91 13.64 -9.19 -37.79
N LEU A 92 14.66 -8.68 -37.09
CA LEU A 92 15.72 -7.86 -37.68
C LEU A 92 16.44 -8.54 -38.87
N PRO A 93 16.91 -9.81 -38.80
CA PRO A 93 17.62 -10.43 -39.92
C PRO A 93 16.74 -10.66 -41.15
N ILE A 94 15.43 -10.89 -40.97
CA ILE A 94 14.48 -11.05 -42.08
C ILE A 94 14.11 -9.68 -42.67
N ALA A 95 13.89 -8.68 -41.81
CA ALA A 95 13.52 -7.34 -42.21
C ALA A 95 14.62 -6.64 -43.01
N LEU A 96 15.89 -6.88 -42.67
CA LEU A 96 17.05 -6.37 -43.40
C LEU A 96 17.14 -6.91 -44.83
N LYS A 97 16.70 -8.16 -45.05
CA LYS A 97 16.67 -8.77 -46.39
C LYS A 97 15.44 -8.36 -47.18
N ASN A 98 14.26 -8.48 -46.56
CA ASN A 98 13.00 -8.09 -47.16
C ASN A 98 11.95 -7.76 -46.09
N ARG A 99 11.84 -6.48 -45.78
CA ARG A 99 10.90 -5.92 -44.80
C ARG A 99 9.43 -6.20 -45.11
N LYS A 100 9.06 -6.31 -46.39
CA LYS A 100 7.67 -6.57 -46.82
C LYS A 100 7.33 -8.05 -46.92
N SER A 101 8.27 -8.94 -46.59
CA SER A 101 8.00 -10.38 -46.59
C SER A 101 6.96 -10.74 -45.52
N LYS A 102 6.11 -11.74 -45.83
CA LYS A 102 5.13 -12.27 -44.88
C LYS A 102 5.80 -12.78 -43.60
N ALA A 103 7.00 -13.35 -43.71
CA ALA A 103 7.80 -13.80 -42.57
C ALA A 103 8.23 -12.64 -41.66
N ALA A 104 8.68 -11.50 -42.22
CA ALA A 104 9.02 -10.31 -41.44
C ALA A 104 7.80 -9.76 -40.71
N LEU A 105 6.63 -9.73 -41.36
CA LEU A 105 5.40 -9.27 -40.73
C LEU A 105 5.00 -10.15 -39.54
N VAL A 106 5.06 -11.48 -39.68
CA VAL A 106 4.73 -12.43 -38.60
C VAL A 106 5.70 -12.30 -37.42
N ALA A 107 7.01 -12.17 -37.68
CA ALA A 107 8.02 -11.98 -36.64
C ALA A 107 7.83 -10.63 -35.92
N TYR A 108 7.51 -9.58 -36.66
CA TYR A 108 7.18 -8.27 -36.09
C TYR A 108 5.95 -8.35 -35.18
N ASP A 109 4.88 -9.02 -35.64
CA ASP A 109 3.63 -9.09 -34.89
C ASP A 109 3.82 -9.85 -33.56
N ARG A 110 4.65 -10.91 -33.58
CA ARG A 110 5.06 -11.64 -32.37
C ARG A 110 5.85 -10.75 -31.39
N ALA A 111 6.80 -9.96 -31.89
CA ALA A 111 7.51 -9.00 -31.05
C ALA A 111 6.54 -7.93 -30.50
N ASN A 112 5.66 -7.40 -31.35
CA ASN A 112 4.70 -6.37 -31.00
C ASN A 112 3.72 -6.83 -29.90
N GLN A 113 3.33 -8.11 -29.87
CA GLN A 113 2.56 -8.67 -28.75
C GLN A 113 3.28 -8.52 -27.40
N LYS A 114 4.59 -8.83 -27.34
CA LYS A 114 5.39 -8.65 -26.12
C LYS A 114 5.53 -7.18 -25.74
N TYR A 115 5.69 -6.32 -26.74
CA TYR A 115 5.69 -4.87 -26.54
C TYR A 115 4.38 -4.36 -25.91
N ARG A 116 3.22 -4.83 -26.40
CA ARG A 116 1.90 -4.46 -25.85
C ARG A 116 1.73 -4.94 -24.40
N ILE A 117 2.15 -6.15 -24.08
CA ILE A 117 2.10 -6.67 -22.70
C ILE A 117 3.00 -5.83 -21.78
N ARG A 118 4.21 -5.47 -22.23
CA ARG A 118 5.10 -4.58 -21.48
C ARG A 118 4.42 -3.24 -21.19
N GLN A 119 3.80 -2.63 -22.20
CA GLN A 119 3.09 -1.35 -22.02
C GLN A 119 1.94 -1.47 -21.03
N PHE A 120 1.14 -2.53 -21.14
CA PHE A 120 0.07 -2.81 -20.18
C PHE A 120 0.57 -2.90 -18.74
N LEU A 121 1.72 -3.57 -18.51
CA LEU A 121 2.32 -3.71 -17.20
C LEU A 121 2.87 -2.38 -16.66
N LEU A 122 3.49 -1.56 -17.52
CA LEU A 122 3.95 -0.22 -17.13
C LEU A 122 2.79 0.70 -16.75
N TYR A 123 1.72 0.70 -17.54
CA TYR A 123 0.52 1.48 -17.22
C TYR A 123 -0.19 0.97 -15.96
N SER A 124 -0.20 -0.35 -15.74
CA SER A 124 -0.70 -0.93 -14.50
C SER A 124 0.13 -0.47 -13.30
N ALA A 125 1.46 -0.50 -13.40
CA ALA A 125 2.36 -0.02 -12.34
C ALA A 125 2.11 1.47 -12.03
N ALA A 126 2.00 2.31 -13.07
CA ALA A 126 1.70 3.73 -12.90
C ALA A 126 0.32 3.97 -12.26
N SER A 127 -0.69 3.16 -12.65
CA SER A 127 -2.05 3.25 -12.09
C SER A 127 -2.08 2.85 -10.62
N ILE A 128 -1.41 1.76 -10.24
CA ILE A 128 -1.30 1.32 -8.84
C ILE A 128 -0.52 2.35 -8.02
N TRP A 129 0.54 2.93 -8.58
CA TRP A 129 1.29 4.00 -7.93
C TRP A 129 0.41 5.22 -7.65
N ALA A 130 -0.32 5.71 -8.64
CA ALA A 130 -1.27 6.81 -8.48
C ALA A 130 -2.37 6.49 -7.46
N TYR A 131 -2.93 5.28 -7.52
CA TYR A 131 -3.92 4.81 -6.55
C TYR A 131 -3.35 4.82 -5.12
N SER A 132 -2.10 4.37 -4.93
CA SER A 132 -1.48 4.30 -3.61
C SER A 132 -1.31 5.68 -2.95
N ILE A 133 -1.16 6.74 -3.76
CA ILE A 133 -1.09 8.12 -3.28
C ILE A 133 -2.46 8.55 -2.73
N ILE A 134 -3.52 8.35 -3.50
CA ILE A 134 -4.90 8.70 -3.11
C ILE A 134 -5.30 7.91 -1.86
N ASP A 135 -5.06 6.60 -1.89
CA ASP A 135 -5.42 5.70 -0.81
C ASP A 135 -4.65 6.01 0.48
N SER A 136 -3.42 6.52 0.41
CA SER A 136 -2.69 7.00 1.60
C SER A 136 -3.30 8.25 2.24
N TYR A 137 -3.86 9.16 1.43
CA TYR A 137 -4.60 10.31 1.93
C TYR A 137 -5.86 9.87 2.67
N VAL A 138 -6.61 8.93 2.07
CA VAL A 138 -7.82 8.36 2.65
C VAL A 138 -7.50 7.62 3.95
N ALA A 139 -6.47 6.76 3.94
CA ALA A 139 -6.04 6.00 5.12
C ALA A 139 -5.69 6.91 6.30
N ALA A 140 -4.92 7.99 6.06
CA ALA A 140 -4.58 8.95 7.11
C ALA A 140 -5.80 9.69 7.67
N ASN A 141 -6.74 10.09 6.81
CA ASN A 141 -7.98 10.72 7.25
C ASN A 141 -8.88 9.76 8.05
N LEU A 142 -8.98 8.50 7.61
CA LEU A 142 -9.77 7.49 8.29
C LEU A 142 -9.18 7.17 9.66
N TYR A 143 -7.85 7.00 9.76
CA TYR A 143 -7.16 6.83 11.03
C TYR A 143 -7.47 7.98 11.98
N ASN A 144 -7.28 9.24 11.53
CA ASN A 144 -7.57 10.41 12.36
C ASN A 144 -9.02 10.49 12.83
N ALA A 145 -9.98 10.12 11.97
CA ALA A 145 -11.40 10.12 12.31
C ALA A 145 -11.74 9.04 13.36
N LEU A 146 -11.19 7.83 13.20
CA LEU A 146 -11.35 6.73 14.15
C LEU A 146 -10.71 7.04 15.50
N THR A 147 -9.50 7.60 15.50
CA THR A 147 -8.81 8.00 16.72
C THR A 147 -9.59 9.08 17.47
N LYS A 148 -10.09 10.10 16.77
CA LYS A 148 -10.91 11.15 17.38
C LYS A 148 -12.22 10.61 17.95
N SER A 149 -12.89 9.69 17.25
CA SER A 149 -14.14 9.11 17.76
C SER A 149 -13.91 8.24 18.99
N GLN A 150 -12.83 7.48 19.04
CA GLN A 150 -12.45 6.69 20.21
C GLN A 150 -12.17 7.59 21.43
N LEU A 151 -11.41 8.67 21.25
CA LEU A 151 -11.15 9.65 22.31
C LEU A 151 -12.45 10.26 22.85
N ILE A 152 -13.37 10.68 21.96
CA ILE A 152 -14.66 11.25 22.36
C ILE A 152 -15.51 10.23 23.16
N ILE A 153 -15.52 8.97 22.75
CA ILE A 153 -16.26 7.90 23.45
C ILE A 153 -15.64 7.61 24.83
N GLU A 154 -14.32 7.67 24.94
CA GLU A 154 -13.62 7.48 26.20
C GLU A 154 -13.87 8.66 27.15
N GLU A 155 -13.77 9.89 26.66
CA GLU A 155 -14.11 11.10 27.40
C GLU A 155 -15.57 11.08 27.86
N SER A 156 -16.53 10.72 26.99
CA SER A 156 -17.94 10.66 27.37
C SER A 156 -18.22 9.65 28.49
N LYS A 157 -17.56 8.48 28.44
CA LYS A 157 -17.66 7.47 29.52
C LYS A 157 -17.03 7.97 30.82
N ALA A 158 -15.93 8.69 30.74
CA ALA A 158 -15.29 9.29 31.91
C ALA A 158 -16.19 10.36 32.55
N PHE A 159 -16.83 11.22 31.74
CA PHE A 159 -17.80 12.21 32.18
C PHE A 159 -19.04 11.58 32.82
N GLU A 160 -19.60 10.53 32.23
CA GLU A 160 -20.75 9.80 32.80
C GLU A 160 -20.40 9.22 34.17
N LYS A 161 -19.23 8.57 34.29
CA LYS A 161 -18.74 8.04 35.57
C LYS A 161 -18.48 9.12 36.61
N PHE A 162 -18.00 10.29 36.18
CA PHE A 162 -17.79 11.44 37.06
C PHE A 162 -19.12 12.02 37.56
N GLY A 163 -20.11 12.19 36.66
CA GLY A 163 -21.46 12.63 37.01
C GLY A 163 -22.14 11.69 38.01
N LEU A 164 -22.08 10.38 37.77
CA LEU A 164 -22.62 9.38 38.71
C LEU A 164 -21.97 9.46 40.10
N LYS A 165 -20.67 9.70 40.18
CA LYS A 165 -19.98 9.89 41.47
C LYS A 165 -20.41 11.17 42.18
N PHE A 166 -20.60 12.25 41.42
CA PHE A 166 -21.03 13.54 41.96
C PHE A 166 -22.45 13.47 42.54
N ASP A 167 -23.39 12.87 41.81
CA ASP A 167 -24.77 12.69 42.29
C ASP A 167 -24.83 11.83 43.56
N LEU A 168 -24.06 10.72 43.62
CA LEU A 168 -23.97 9.87 44.81
C LEU A 168 -23.41 10.60 46.04
N ASP A 169 -22.42 11.49 45.83
CA ASP A 169 -21.82 12.27 46.92
C ASP A 169 -22.78 13.34 47.43
N GLN A 170 -23.54 13.99 46.53
CA GLN A 170 -24.58 14.95 46.88
C GLN A 170 -25.72 14.29 47.67
N ASP A 171 -26.18 13.11 47.26
CA ASP A 171 -27.19 12.34 47.98
C ASP A 171 -26.71 11.89 49.37
N TYR A 172 -25.43 11.51 49.49
CA TYR A 172 -24.82 11.16 50.77
C TYR A 172 -24.77 12.36 51.72
N ILE A 173 -24.35 13.54 51.24
CA ILE A 173 -24.32 14.77 52.03
C ILE A 173 -25.74 15.17 52.47
N ALA A 174 -26.73 15.11 51.57
CA ALA A 174 -28.12 15.42 51.88
C ALA A 174 -28.69 14.47 52.94
N CYS A 175 -28.46 13.16 52.83
CA CYS A 175 -28.89 12.18 53.82
C CYS A 175 -28.26 12.39 55.21
N ASN A 176 -26.98 12.77 55.26
CA ASN A 176 -26.29 13.00 56.53
C ASN A 176 -26.77 14.28 57.22
N LEU A 177 -27.08 15.34 56.46
CA LEU A 177 -27.66 16.57 56.98
C LEU A 177 -29.07 16.34 57.57
N VAL A 178 -29.92 15.56 56.90
CA VAL A 178 -31.27 15.25 57.39
C VAL A 178 -31.23 14.42 58.69
N LYS A 179 -30.21 13.61 58.91
CA LYS A 179 -30.04 12.83 60.16
C LYS A 179 -29.59 13.65 61.37
N GLN A 180 -29.07 14.86 61.17
CA GLN A 180 -28.57 15.72 62.25
C GLN A 180 -29.62 16.71 62.81
N PHE A 181 -30.80 16.79 62.19
CA PHE A 181 -31.96 17.56 62.67
C PHE A 181 -33.07 16.63 63.16
#